data_AF-A0A0G0EQ31-F1
#
_entry.id   AF-A0A0G0EQ31-F1
#
_cell.length_a   1.000
_cell.length_b   1.000
_cell.length_c   1.000
_cell.angle_alpha   90.00
_cell.angle_beta   90.00
_cell.angle_gamma   90.00
#
_symmetry.space_group_name_H-M   'P 1'
#
loop_
_entity.id
_entity.type
_entity.pdbx_description
1 polymer ?
#
loop_
_entity_poly.entity_id
_entity_poly.type
_entity_poly.pdbx_seq_one_letter_code
_entity_poly.pdbx_strand_id
1 'polypeptide(L)'
;MNPQQIYWLEELKQADKKLEKFDSNAMELIKFYFLTLFSITTIVFTLYNYQILNTDKSWFFLVFFFPFILGLAVFLALKKIFSQYTVIETTRNQISEWFIHGEIKNEFTISGSIFTAFYTLLSWIVSINLLVSLYFIFPFLRTKGIYSGIIIAILAVAFLGILSSIVLASLNSARKKGRDATRRANIANLRVPLELYYDKHGKYPVTNDFNELLEMLKPYAGMPVNDPLSKDGWSYEYNSEDGKNYTLSYVLEDGGKKSIDSNGEIK
;
A
#
# COMPACT_ATOMS: atom_id res chain seq x y z
N MET A 1 7.57 35.25 7.45
CA MET A 1 7.67 33.84 6.99
C MET A 1 8.12 33.84 5.54
N ASN A 2 9.08 32.99 5.19
CA ASN A 2 9.47 32.73 3.80
C ASN A 2 8.27 32.06 3.06
N PRO A 3 8.01 32.35 1.77
CA PRO A 3 7.01 31.64 0.95
C PRO A 3 6.94 30.12 1.16
N GLN A 4 8.09 29.45 1.32
CA GLN A 4 8.15 28.02 1.60
C GLN A 4 7.50 27.65 2.95
N GLN A 5 7.69 28.45 3.99
CA GLN A 5 7.07 28.23 5.30
C GLN A 5 5.55 28.47 5.26
N ILE A 6 5.06 29.38 4.41
CA ILE A 6 3.63 29.64 4.25
C ILE A 6 2.96 28.43 3.58
N TYR A 7 3.58 27.91 2.52
CA TYR A 7 3.13 26.69 1.83
C TYR A 7 3.00 25.50 2.79
N TRP A 8 4.06 25.19 3.55
CA TRP A 8 4.04 24.07 4.47
C TRP A 8 3.04 24.25 5.63
N LEU A 9 2.81 25.50 6.06
CA LEU A 9 1.80 25.80 7.07
C LEU A 9 0.37 25.57 6.55
N GLU A 10 0.11 25.90 5.29
CA GLU A 10 -1.16 25.59 4.63
C GLU A 10 -1.35 24.09 4.45
N GLU A 11 -0.31 23.36 4.03
CA GLU A 11 -0.36 21.90 3.94
C GLU A 11 -0.65 21.24 5.31
N LEU A 12 0.00 21.70 6.38
CA LEU A 12 -0.28 21.23 7.74
C LEU A 12 -1.76 21.42 8.10
N LYS A 13 -2.29 22.63 7.92
CA LYS A 13 -3.69 22.94 8.21
C LYS A 13 -4.65 22.07 7.39
N GLN A 14 -4.32 21.83 6.12
CA GLN A 14 -5.12 20.95 5.26
C GLN A 14 -5.04 19.48 5.71
N ALA A 15 -3.87 19.02 6.14
CA ALA A 15 -3.67 17.68 6.66
C ALA A 15 -4.45 17.47 7.97
N ASP A 16 -4.35 18.40 8.92
CA ASP A 16 -5.09 18.35 10.19
C ASP A 16 -6.61 18.30 9.96
N LYS A 17 -7.14 19.17 9.08
CA LYS A 17 -8.57 19.17 8.72
C LYS A 17 -9.01 17.85 8.06
N LYS A 18 -8.16 17.25 7.22
CA LYS A 18 -8.44 15.94 6.61
C LYS A 18 -8.45 14.84 7.68
N LEU A 19 -7.46 14.82 8.57
CA LEU A 19 -7.35 13.86 9.66
C LEU A 19 -8.55 13.95 10.61
N GLU A 20 -8.95 15.16 11.01
CA GLU A 20 -10.14 15.38 11.85
C GLU A 20 -11.42 14.82 11.21
N LYS A 21 -11.59 15.04 9.90
CA LYS A 21 -12.72 14.47 9.15
C LYS A 21 -12.65 12.94 9.08
N PHE A 22 -11.46 12.37 8.91
CA PHE A 22 -11.29 10.92 8.95
C PHE A 22 -11.63 10.35 10.32
N ASP A 23 -11.15 10.98 11.40
CA ASP A 23 -11.40 10.55 12.78
C ASP A 23 -12.88 10.65 13.14
N SER A 24 -13.58 11.72 12.72
CA SER A 24 -15.02 11.86 12.94
C SER A 24 -15.82 10.77 12.23
N ASN A 25 -15.59 10.56 10.93
CA ASN A 25 -16.26 9.51 10.16
C ASN A 25 -15.93 8.11 10.69
N ALA A 26 -14.67 7.90 11.09
CA ALA A 26 -14.25 6.66 11.71
C ALA A 26 -15.00 6.42 13.02
N MET A 27 -15.13 7.42 13.89
CA MET A 27 -15.84 7.27 15.17
C MET A 27 -17.31 6.88 15.01
N GLU A 28 -18.00 7.38 13.98
CA GLU A 28 -19.36 6.93 13.67
C GLU A 28 -19.40 5.47 13.20
N LEU A 29 -18.49 5.10 12.31
CA LEU A 29 -18.40 3.74 11.79
C LEU A 29 -17.98 2.72 12.87
N ILE A 30 -17.09 3.13 13.78
CA ILE A 30 -16.68 2.40 14.97
C ILE A 30 -17.90 2.08 15.83
N LYS A 31 -18.68 3.10 16.20
CA LYS A 31 -19.87 2.94 17.05
C LYS A 31 -20.88 1.99 16.41
N PHE A 32 -21.13 2.16 15.10
CA PHE A 32 -22.03 1.28 14.35
C PHE A 32 -21.54 -0.18 14.35
N TYR A 33 -20.25 -0.40 14.06
CA TYR A 33 -19.68 -1.75 14.04
C TYR A 33 -19.74 -2.45 15.40
N PHE A 34 -19.34 -1.77 16.48
CA PHE A 34 -19.38 -2.38 17.82
C PHE A 34 -20.80 -2.68 18.29
N LEU A 35 -21.76 -1.80 17.99
CA LEU A 35 -23.16 -2.02 18.34
C LEU A 35 -23.74 -3.22 17.58
N THR A 36 -23.51 -3.28 16.26
CA THR A 36 -23.98 -4.40 15.43
C THR A 36 -23.31 -5.71 15.82
N LEU A 37 -22.01 -5.71 16.09
CA LEU A 37 -21.29 -6.88 16.56
C LEU A 37 -21.84 -7.36 17.91
N PHE A 38 -22.05 -6.47 18.87
CA PHE A 38 -22.62 -6.80 20.19
C PHE A 38 -24.04 -7.37 20.08
N SER A 39 -24.90 -6.78 19.23
CA SER A 39 -26.24 -7.31 18.99
C SER A 39 -26.19 -8.71 18.37
N ILE A 40 -25.34 -8.92 17.36
CA ILE A 40 -25.21 -10.22 16.70
C ILE A 40 -24.65 -11.27 17.68
N THR A 41 -23.62 -10.96 18.46
CA THR A 41 -23.06 -11.91 19.43
C THR A 41 -24.07 -12.26 20.53
N THR A 42 -24.88 -11.30 20.97
CA THR A 42 -25.97 -11.56 21.92
C THR A 42 -27.02 -12.50 21.33
N ILE A 43 -27.40 -12.29 20.07
CA ILE A 43 -28.33 -13.18 19.35
C ILE A 43 -27.72 -14.58 19.22
N VAL A 44 -26.46 -14.69 18.78
CA VAL A 44 -25.73 -15.95 18.65
C VAL A 44 -25.71 -16.72 19.96
N PHE A 45 -25.37 -16.04 21.06
CA PHE A 45 -25.29 -16.65 22.38
C PHE A 45 -26.66 -17.11 22.89
N THR A 46 -27.69 -16.29 22.70
CA THR A 46 -29.07 -16.63 23.08
C THR A 46 -29.56 -17.85 22.30
N LEU A 47 -29.31 -17.88 20.99
CA LEU A 47 -29.66 -19.02 20.13
C LEU A 47 -28.89 -20.28 20.53
N TYR A 48 -27.60 -20.16 20.90
CA TYR A 48 -26.77 -21.28 21.32
C TYR A 48 -27.30 -21.91 22.61
N ASN A 49 -27.62 -21.07 23.60
CA ASN A 49 -28.21 -21.53 24.86
C ASN A 49 -29.59 -22.16 24.64
N TYR A 50 -30.43 -21.57 23.76
CA TYR A 50 -31.73 -22.16 23.41
C TYR A 50 -31.57 -23.51 22.71
N GLN A 51 -30.59 -23.65 21.81
CA GLN A 51 -30.41 -24.89 21.07
C GLN A 51 -29.85 -26.03 21.93
N ILE A 52 -28.94 -25.74 22.88
CA ILE A 52 -28.50 -26.71 23.90
C ILE A 52 -29.69 -27.36 24.62
N LEU A 53 -30.77 -26.59 24.83
CA LEU A 53 -31.96 -27.06 25.54
C LEU A 53 -32.88 -27.93 24.67
N ASN A 54 -32.86 -27.79 23.34
CA ASN A 54 -33.96 -28.28 22.50
C ASN A 54 -33.60 -29.17 21.30
N THR A 55 -32.38 -29.13 20.71
CA THR A 55 -32.05 -30.06 19.58
C THR A 55 -30.56 -30.14 19.21
N ASP A 56 -30.12 -31.34 18.80
CA ASP A 56 -28.79 -31.64 18.26
C ASP A 56 -28.67 -31.33 16.74
N LYS A 57 -29.02 -30.10 16.31
CA LYS A 57 -28.94 -29.74 14.88
C LYS A 57 -27.51 -29.42 14.48
N SER A 58 -26.97 -30.27 13.61
CA SER A 58 -25.56 -30.22 13.20
C SER A 58 -25.15 -28.97 12.41
N TRP A 59 -26.07 -28.12 11.93
CA TRP A 59 -25.74 -26.90 11.16
C TRP A 59 -25.61 -25.63 12.01
N PHE A 60 -25.94 -25.69 13.30
CA PHE A 60 -26.01 -24.50 14.15
C PHE A 60 -24.68 -23.77 14.35
N PHE A 61 -23.55 -24.45 14.15
CA PHE A 61 -22.23 -23.82 14.17
C PHE A 61 -22.08 -22.65 13.19
N LEU A 62 -22.89 -22.60 12.12
CA LEU A 62 -22.91 -21.50 11.15
C LEU A 62 -23.25 -20.16 11.78
N VAL A 63 -23.97 -20.14 12.91
CA VAL A 63 -24.33 -18.90 13.60
C VAL A 63 -23.08 -18.16 14.10
N PHE A 64 -22.01 -18.88 14.47
CA PHE A 64 -20.74 -18.28 14.90
C PHE A 64 -19.94 -17.61 13.76
N PHE A 65 -20.26 -17.90 12.50
CA PHE A 65 -19.60 -17.23 11.36
C PHE A 65 -20.08 -15.80 11.14
N PHE A 66 -21.30 -15.44 11.54
CA PHE A 66 -21.84 -14.10 11.26
C PHE A 66 -20.97 -12.97 11.88
N PRO A 67 -20.55 -13.05 13.16
CA PRO A 67 -19.59 -12.09 13.73
C PRO A 67 -18.26 -12.02 12.98
N PHE A 68 -17.73 -13.17 12.51
CA PHE A 68 -16.48 -13.23 11.76
C PHE A 68 -16.61 -12.58 10.38
N ILE A 69 -17.64 -12.94 9.61
CA ILE A 69 -17.87 -12.40 8.26
C ILE A 69 -18.09 -10.90 8.30
N LEU A 70 -18.90 -10.41 9.25
CA LEU A 70 -19.13 -8.98 9.43
C LEU A 70 -17.82 -8.24 9.76
N GLY A 71 -17.05 -8.76 10.72
CA GLY A 71 -15.76 -8.17 11.10
C GLY A 71 -14.76 -8.15 9.94
N LEU A 72 -14.68 -9.24 9.18
CA LEU A 72 -13.81 -9.34 8.01
C LEU A 72 -14.21 -8.33 6.93
N ALA A 73 -15.51 -8.19 6.66
CA ALA A 73 -16.02 -7.23 5.68
C ALA A 73 -15.63 -5.78 6.05
N VAL A 74 -15.82 -5.39 7.32
CA VAL A 74 -15.44 -4.06 7.81
C VAL A 74 -13.92 -3.86 7.78
N PHE A 75 -13.14 -4.87 8.19
CA PHE A 75 -11.69 -4.81 8.16
C PHE A 75 -11.13 -4.59 6.74
N LEU A 76 -11.68 -5.30 5.75
CA LEU A 76 -11.31 -5.14 4.35
C LEU A 76 -11.73 -3.78 3.78
N ALA A 77 -12.94 -3.32 4.12
CA ALA A 77 -13.43 -2.00 3.71
C ALA A 77 -12.55 -0.86 4.23
N LEU A 78 -12.06 -0.99 5.47
CA LEU A 78 -11.21 0.02 6.10
C LEU A 78 -9.76 0.00 5.65
N LYS A 79 -9.26 -1.10 5.08
CA LYS A 79 -7.84 -1.27 4.71
C LYS A 79 -7.29 -0.12 3.88
N LYS A 80 -8.04 0.32 2.85
CA LYS A 80 -7.62 1.43 1.98
C LYS A 80 -7.62 2.77 2.72
N ILE A 81 -8.62 3.00 3.56
CA ILE A 81 -8.78 4.23 4.35
C ILE A 81 -7.64 4.33 5.38
N PHE A 82 -7.33 3.23 6.05
CA PHE A 82 -6.19 3.13 6.98
C PHE A 82 -4.85 3.45 6.31
N SER A 83 -4.62 2.91 5.11
CA SER A 83 -3.41 3.24 4.35
C SER A 83 -3.33 4.72 3.96
N GLN A 84 -4.45 5.37 3.64
CA GLN A 84 -4.46 6.80 3.31
C GLN A 84 -4.23 7.66 4.56
N TYR A 85 -4.87 7.29 5.67
CA TYR A 85 -4.72 7.95 6.95
C TYR A 85 -3.27 7.97 7.42
N THR A 86 -2.62 6.80 7.44
CA THR A 86 -1.22 6.67 7.89
C THR A 86 -0.26 7.52 7.06
N VAL A 87 -0.45 7.61 5.73
CA VAL A 87 0.35 8.50 4.89
C VAL A 87 0.14 9.96 5.29
N ILE A 88 -1.11 10.42 5.41
CA ILE A 88 -1.41 11.81 5.78
C ILE A 88 -0.84 12.13 7.17
N GLU A 89 -0.99 11.23 8.14
CA GLU A 89 -0.48 11.37 9.50
C GLU A 89 1.05 11.47 9.51
N THR A 90 1.75 10.58 8.79
CA THR A 90 3.22 10.60 8.70
C THR A 90 3.72 11.88 8.04
N THR A 91 3.11 12.32 6.94
CA THR A 91 3.46 13.58 6.28
C THR A 91 3.22 14.78 7.21
N ARG A 92 2.08 14.83 7.90
CA ARG A 92 1.77 15.88 8.88
C ARG A 92 2.82 15.91 9.99
N ASN A 93 3.19 14.77 10.54
CA ASN A 93 4.20 14.68 11.60
C ASN A 93 5.58 15.16 11.11
N GLN A 94 5.99 14.75 9.90
CA GLN A 94 7.26 15.20 9.30
C GLN A 94 7.29 16.73 9.10
N ILE A 95 6.22 17.31 8.56
CA ILE A 95 6.14 18.76 8.40
C ILE A 95 6.16 19.45 9.78
N SER A 96 5.46 18.92 10.77
CA SER A 96 5.47 19.45 12.14
C SER A 96 6.87 19.40 12.77
N GLU A 97 7.62 18.31 12.59
CA GLU A 97 9.00 18.20 13.10
C GLU A 97 9.91 19.25 12.46
N TRP A 98 9.80 19.42 11.14
CA TRP A 98 10.54 20.43 10.41
C TRP A 98 10.24 21.85 10.91
N PHE A 99 8.99 22.17 11.26
CA PHE A 99 8.64 23.46 11.84
C PHE A 99 9.24 23.70 13.23
N ILE A 100 9.35 22.66 14.06
CA ILE A 100 9.83 22.78 15.44
C ILE A 100 11.36 22.78 15.49
N HIS A 101 12.01 21.90 14.72
CA HIS A 101 13.44 21.62 14.84
C HIS A 101 14.28 22.11 13.65
N GLY A 102 13.65 22.55 12.55
CA GLY A 102 14.32 22.91 11.30
C GLY A 102 14.82 21.71 10.48
N GLU A 103 14.65 20.50 11.00
CA GLU A 103 15.06 19.23 10.38
C GLU A 103 14.05 18.12 10.76
N ILE A 104 13.92 17.11 9.90
CA ILE A 104 13.06 15.95 10.16
C ILE A 104 13.90 14.94 10.95
N LYS A 105 13.59 14.76 12.23
CA LYS A 105 14.35 13.87 13.11
C LYS A 105 13.83 12.43 13.06
N ASN A 106 12.64 12.19 12.51
CA ASN A 106 11.93 10.91 12.56
C ASN A 106 11.86 10.33 14.00
N GLU A 107 11.97 11.20 15.01
CA GLU A 107 12.03 10.82 16.42
C GLU A 107 10.62 10.68 17.01
N PHE A 108 9.59 11.19 16.33
CA PHE A 108 8.21 11.01 16.74
C PHE A 108 7.70 9.60 16.40
N THR A 109 7.78 8.68 17.36
CA THR A 109 6.97 7.46 17.37
C THR A 109 5.51 7.85 17.15
N ILE A 110 4.88 7.25 16.13
CA ILE A 110 3.46 7.35 15.79
C ILE A 110 2.66 7.47 17.09
N SER A 111 2.24 8.69 17.43
CA SER A 111 1.23 8.89 18.47
C SER A 111 0.00 8.19 17.92
N GLY A 112 -0.25 6.96 18.36
CA GLY A 112 -1.26 6.10 17.79
C GLY A 112 -2.60 6.79 17.86
N SER A 113 -3.04 7.35 16.73
CA SER A 113 -4.35 7.97 16.65
C SER A 113 -5.44 6.96 17.01
N ILE A 114 -6.58 7.47 17.46
CA ILE A 114 -7.74 6.63 17.81
C ILE A 114 -8.12 5.71 16.65
N PHE A 115 -7.96 6.18 15.40
CA PHE A 115 -8.22 5.38 14.21
C PHE A 115 -7.24 4.21 14.04
N THR A 116 -5.95 4.42 14.28
CA THR A 116 -4.93 3.36 14.22
C THR A 116 -5.12 2.33 15.32
N ALA A 117 -5.42 2.77 16.55
CA ALA A 117 -5.77 1.89 17.65
C ALA A 117 -7.04 1.07 17.35
N PHE A 118 -8.05 1.67 16.72
CA PHE A 118 -9.24 0.97 16.31
C PHE A 118 -8.97 -0.08 15.23
N TYR A 119 -8.23 0.26 14.17
CA TYR A 119 -7.96 -0.66 13.07
C TYR A 119 -7.17 -1.89 13.54
N THR A 120 -6.19 -1.68 14.43
CA THR A 120 -5.45 -2.78 15.07
C THR A 120 -6.38 -3.65 15.91
N LEU A 121 -7.19 -3.07 16.80
CA LEU A 121 -8.16 -3.79 17.62
C LEU A 121 -9.16 -4.60 16.76
N LEU A 122 -9.65 -4.02 15.66
CA LEU A 122 -10.52 -4.71 14.71
C LEU A 122 -9.86 -5.98 14.14
N SER A 123 -8.57 -5.91 13.79
CA SER A 123 -7.80 -7.07 13.35
C SER A 123 -7.77 -8.19 14.39
N TRP A 124 -7.61 -7.84 15.67
CA TRP A 124 -7.65 -8.81 16.77
C TRP A 124 -9.04 -9.44 16.92
N ILE A 125 -10.11 -8.64 16.87
CA ILE A 125 -11.49 -9.12 16.95
C ILE A 125 -11.80 -10.12 15.83
N VAL A 126 -11.42 -9.81 14.59
CA VAL A 126 -11.62 -10.72 13.44
C VAL A 126 -10.90 -12.04 13.66
N SER A 127 -9.68 -11.99 14.17
CA SER A 127 -8.87 -13.18 14.45
C SER A 127 -9.48 -14.04 15.57
N ILE A 128 -9.98 -13.42 16.64
CA ILE A 128 -10.67 -14.12 17.73
C ILE A 128 -11.98 -14.76 17.23
N ASN A 129 -12.80 -14.02 16.49
CA ASN A 129 -14.06 -14.54 15.94
C ASN A 129 -13.82 -15.69 14.95
N LEU A 130 -12.73 -15.66 14.20
CA LEU A 130 -12.29 -16.77 13.36
C LEU A 130 -11.96 -18.00 14.21
N LEU A 131 -11.15 -17.85 15.27
CA LEU A 131 -10.79 -18.95 16.16
C LEU A 131 -12.01 -19.56 16.85
N VAL A 132 -12.95 -18.74 17.32
CA VAL A 132 -14.21 -19.20 17.91
C VAL A 132 -15.02 -19.98 16.88
N SER A 133 -15.15 -19.46 15.65
CA SER A 133 -15.84 -20.17 14.56
C SER A 133 -15.20 -21.54 14.30
N LEU A 134 -13.86 -21.58 14.19
CA LEU A 134 -13.11 -22.81 13.97
C LEU A 134 -13.27 -23.82 15.11
N TYR A 135 -13.27 -23.35 16.36
CA TYR A 135 -13.49 -24.19 17.55
C TYR A 135 -14.84 -24.91 17.49
N PHE A 136 -15.92 -24.21 17.12
CA PHE A 136 -17.25 -24.81 17.03
C PHE A 136 -17.43 -25.71 15.79
N ILE A 137 -16.69 -25.45 14.71
CA ILE A 137 -16.68 -26.31 13.52
C ILE A 137 -15.93 -27.62 13.77
N PHE A 138 -14.86 -27.59 14.57
CA PHE A 138 -13.94 -28.73 14.70
C PHE A 138 -14.60 -30.05 15.14
N PRO A 139 -15.53 -30.08 16.13
CA PRO A 139 -16.28 -31.29 16.47
C PRO A 139 -17.19 -31.77 15.34
N PHE A 140 -17.82 -30.85 14.60
CA PHE A 140 -18.67 -31.18 13.45
C PHE A 140 -17.86 -31.81 12.30
N LEU A 141 -16.64 -31.32 12.09
CA LEU A 141 -15.68 -31.91 11.15
C LEU A 141 -15.21 -33.31 11.59
N ARG A 142 -15.32 -33.67 12.86
CA ARG A 142 -14.89 -34.98 13.36
C ARG A 142 -15.98 -36.06 13.32
N THR A 143 -17.26 -35.67 13.31
CA THR A 143 -18.39 -36.59 13.58
C THR A 143 -18.99 -37.27 12.35
N LYS A 144 -18.68 -36.85 11.11
CA LYS A 144 -19.11 -37.56 9.90
C LYS A 144 -17.91 -38.24 9.25
N GLY A 145 -18.00 -39.55 8.97
CA GLY A 145 -16.95 -40.34 8.32
C GLY A 145 -16.50 -39.77 6.97
N ILE A 146 -15.57 -40.46 6.27
CA ILE A 146 -14.87 -40.15 4.99
C ILE A 146 -15.26 -38.84 4.25
N TYR A 147 -16.55 -38.58 4.00
CA TYR A 147 -17.10 -37.31 3.50
C TYR A 147 -16.60 -36.05 4.22
N SER A 148 -16.39 -36.06 5.55
CA SER A 148 -15.85 -34.89 6.25
C SER A 148 -14.39 -34.59 5.82
N GLY A 149 -13.56 -35.62 5.71
CA GLY A 149 -12.17 -35.46 5.26
C GLY A 149 -12.09 -34.86 3.86
N ILE A 150 -13.00 -35.27 2.96
CA ILE A 150 -13.10 -34.72 1.59
C ILE A 150 -13.53 -33.26 1.63
N ILE A 151 -14.55 -32.90 2.44
CA ILE A 151 -15.00 -31.51 2.57
C ILE A 151 -13.89 -30.62 3.14
N ILE A 152 -13.15 -31.09 4.14
CA ILE A 152 -12.02 -30.37 4.73
C ILE A 152 -10.90 -30.20 3.70
N ALA A 153 -10.58 -31.23 2.93
CA ALA A 153 -9.58 -31.14 1.87
C ALA A 153 -9.98 -30.13 0.78
N ILE A 154 -11.26 -30.12 0.37
CA ILE A 154 -11.79 -29.15 -0.61
C ILE A 154 -11.72 -27.72 -0.04
N LEU A 155 -12.15 -27.51 1.21
CA LEU A 155 -12.08 -26.21 1.88
C LEU A 155 -10.64 -25.73 2.05
N ALA A 156 -9.71 -26.64 2.40
CA ALA A 156 -8.30 -26.31 2.55
C ALA A 156 -7.68 -25.87 1.22
N VAL A 157 -7.95 -26.57 0.11
CA VAL A 157 -7.45 -26.18 -1.22
C VAL A 157 -8.08 -24.87 -1.67
N ALA A 158 -9.37 -24.66 -1.44
CA ALA A 158 -10.04 -23.39 -1.74
C ALA A 158 -9.42 -22.22 -0.96
N PHE A 159 -9.15 -22.41 0.33
CA PHE A 159 -8.55 -21.39 1.17
C PHE A 159 -7.08 -21.12 0.81
N LEU A 160 -6.30 -22.16 0.55
CA LEU A 160 -4.93 -22.05 0.02
C LEU A 160 -4.91 -21.31 -1.32
N GLY A 161 -5.90 -21.54 -2.19
CA GLY A 161 -6.06 -20.81 -3.45
C GLY A 161 -6.30 -19.31 -3.25
N ILE A 162 -7.15 -18.94 -2.29
CA ILE A 162 -7.40 -17.53 -1.94
C ILE A 162 -6.14 -16.87 -1.37
N LEU A 163 -5.49 -17.52 -0.40
CA LEU A 163 -4.22 -17.06 0.18
C LEU A 163 -3.12 -16.89 -0.88
N SER A 164 -2.96 -17.89 -1.76
CA SER A 164 -1.99 -17.85 -2.86
C SER A 164 -2.26 -16.70 -3.82
N SER A 165 -3.54 -16.42 -4.12
CA SER A 165 -3.93 -15.30 -4.98
C SER A 165 -3.53 -13.94 -4.38
N ILE A 166 -3.72 -13.77 -3.06
CA ILE A 166 -3.31 -12.56 -2.34
C ILE A 166 -1.78 -12.41 -2.35
N VAL A 167 -1.05 -13.50 -2.10
CA VAL A 167 0.42 -13.50 -2.11
C VAL A 167 0.96 -13.16 -3.50
N LEU A 168 0.39 -13.74 -4.56
CA LEU A 168 0.77 -13.45 -5.95
C LEU A 168 0.50 -11.99 -6.33
N ALA A 169 -0.66 -11.45 -5.94
CA ALA A 169 -0.98 -10.04 -6.17
C ALA A 169 0.00 -9.09 -5.43
N SER A 170 0.36 -9.42 -4.19
CA SER A 170 1.36 -8.69 -3.40
C SER A 170 2.74 -8.73 -4.05
N LEU A 171 3.18 -9.92 -4.49
CA LEU A 171 4.47 -10.11 -5.14
C LEU A 171 4.56 -9.34 -6.45
N ASN A 172 3.47 -9.32 -7.24
CA ASN A 172 3.42 -8.53 -8.46
C ASN A 172 3.54 -7.03 -8.15
N SER A 173 2.84 -6.51 -7.15
CA SER A 173 2.97 -5.11 -6.72
C SER A 173 4.39 -4.77 -6.27
N ALA A 174 5.02 -5.64 -5.48
CA ALA A 174 6.41 -5.45 -5.04
C ALA A 174 7.40 -5.45 -6.21
N ARG A 175 7.22 -6.34 -7.20
CA ARG A 175 8.03 -6.37 -8.42
C ARG A 175 7.91 -5.09 -9.24
N LYS A 176 6.69 -4.56 -9.40
CA LYS A 176 6.45 -3.26 -10.07
C LYS A 176 7.25 -2.14 -9.39
N LYS A 177 7.08 -2.01 -8.07
CA LYS A 177 7.82 -1.01 -7.27
C LYS A 177 9.34 -1.17 -7.36
N GLY A 178 9.84 -2.40 -7.37
CA GLY A 178 11.26 -2.68 -7.56
C GLY A 178 11.78 -2.21 -8.91
N ARG A 179 11.06 -2.51 -10.01
CA ARG A 179 11.42 -2.03 -11.35
C ARG A 179 11.35 -0.51 -11.45
N ASP A 180 10.33 0.14 -10.89
CA ASP A 180 10.23 1.60 -10.82
C ASP A 180 11.36 2.25 -10.00
N ALA A 181 11.86 1.57 -8.97
CA ALA A 181 13.06 2.01 -8.26
C ALA A 181 14.32 1.90 -9.13
N THR A 182 14.47 0.79 -9.88
CA THR A 182 15.56 0.64 -10.86
C THR A 182 15.49 1.71 -11.95
N ARG A 183 14.30 2.05 -12.47
CA ARG A 183 14.11 3.13 -13.46
C ARG A 183 14.64 4.47 -12.95
N ARG A 184 14.27 4.83 -11.71
CA ARG A 184 14.75 6.05 -11.06
C ARG A 184 16.27 6.07 -10.90
N ALA A 185 16.85 4.96 -10.44
CA ALA A 185 18.29 4.84 -10.27
C ALA A 185 19.03 4.94 -11.62
N ASN A 186 18.52 4.28 -12.65
CA ASN A 186 19.06 4.31 -14.01
C ASN A 186 19.13 5.74 -14.57
N ILE A 187 18.04 6.50 -14.47
CA ILE A 187 17.99 7.88 -14.93
C ILE A 187 18.91 8.80 -14.11
N ALA A 188 18.95 8.61 -12.78
CA ALA A 188 19.86 9.37 -11.92
C ALA A 188 21.34 9.14 -12.28
N ASN A 189 21.69 7.91 -12.65
CA ASN A 189 23.06 7.54 -13.02
C ASN A 189 23.52 8.16 -14.36
N LEU A 190 22.59 8.59 -15.23
CA LEU A 190 22.94 9.25 -16.50
C LEU A 190 23.37 10.70 -16.33
N ARG A 191 23.08 11.32 -15.19
CA ARG A 191 23.43 12.72 -14.94
C ARG A 191 24.94 12.95 -15.01
N VAL A 192 25.72 12.15 -14.28
CA VAL A 192 27.18 12.33 -14.23
C VAL A 192 27.83 12.18 -15.62
N PRO A 193 27.54 11.16 -16.43
CA PRO A 193 28.01 11.07 -17.81
C PRO A 193 27.61 12.27 -18.70
N LEU A 194 26.40 12.81 -18.52
CA LEU A 194 25.92 13.98 -19.28
C LEU A 194 26.71 15.25 -18.92
N GLU A 195 26.98 15.47 -17.63
CA GLU A 195 27.81 16.59 -17.17
C GLU A 195 29.25 16.45 -17.69
N LEU A 196 29.84 15.24 -17.61
CA LEU A 196 31.18 14.98 -18.14
C LEU A 196 31.26 15.19 -19.67
N TYR A 197 30.19 14.88 -20.39
CA TYR A 197 30.11 15.16 -21.82
C TYR A 197 30.07 16.67 -22.08
N TYR A 198 29.27 17.41 -21.30
CA TYR A 198 29.17 18.86 -21.40
C TYR A 198 30.53 19.54 -21.12
N ASP A 199 31.23 19.13 -20.06
CA ASP A 199 32.55 19.66 -19.69
C ASP A 199 33.57 19.52 -20.83
N LYS A 200 33.48 18.44 -21.61
CA LYS A 200 34.43 18.16 -22.70
C LYS A 200 34.05 18.83 -24.02
N HIS A 201 32.76 18.89 -24.35
CA HIS A 201 32.28 19.31 -25.67
C HIS A 201 31.63 20.70 -25.67
N GLY A 202 31.43 21.31 -24.50
CA GLY A 202 30.78 22.60 -24.31
C GLY A 202 29.27 22.59 -24.61
N LYS A 203 28.67 21.40 -24.78
CA LYS A 203 27.25 21.19 -25.07
C LYS A 203 26.84 19.77 -24.68
N TYR A 204 25.56 19.58 -24.38
CA TYR A 204 24.93 18.27 -24.26
C TYR A 204 24.77 17.60 -25.64
N PRO A 205 24.66 16.26 -25.68
CA PRO A 205 24.38 15.52 -26.92
C PRO A 205 23.09 16.00 -27.59
N VAL A 206 23.15 16.46 -28.84
CA VAL A 206 21.96 16.88 -29.59
C VAL A 206 21.40 15.68 -30.32
N THR A 207 20.52 14.94 -29.65
CA THR A 207 19.82 13.77 -30.20
C THR A 207 18.46 13.62 -29.52
N ASN A 208 17.53 12.97 -30.22
CA ASN A 208 16.22 12.59 -29.71
C ASN A 208 16.08 11.06 -29.57
N ASP A 209 17.14 10.31 -29.88
CA ASP A 209 17.20 8.86 -29.71
C ASP A 209 18.03 8.52 -28.47
N PHE A 210 17.39 7.83 -27.54
CA PHE A 210 18.04 7.40 -26.30
C PHE A 210 19.18 6.39 -26.56
N ASN A 211 19.10 5.57 -27.60
CA ASN A 211 20.17 4.63 -27.92
C ASN A 211 21.41 5.35 -28.47
N GLU A 212 21.20 6.35 -29.32
CA GLU A 212 22.27 7.20 -29.83
C GLU A 212 22.95 7.96 -28.68
N LEU A 213 22.17 8.46 -27.72
CA LEU A 213 22.72 9.04 -26.48
C LEU A 213 23.63 8.05 -25.75
N LEU A 214 23.19 6.81 -25.55
CA LEU A 214 24.00 5.80 -24.85
C LEU A 214 25.31 5.49 -25.59
N GLU A 215 25.30 5.47 -26.91
CA GLU A 215 26.53 5.31 -27.71
C GLU A 215 27.50 6.48 -27.51
N MET A 216 26.99 7.72 -27.51
CA MET A 216 27.79 8.92 -27.26
C MET A 216 28.33 8.98 -25.82
N LEU A 217 27.57 8.47 -24.85
CA LEU A 217 27.94 8.46 -23.44
C LEU A 217 28.79 7.25 -23.02
N LYS A 218 28.95 6.24 -23.89
CA LYS A 218 29.75 5.03 -23.63
C LYS A 218 31.16 5.27 -23.08
N PRO A 219 31.91 6.33 -23.49
CA PRO A 219 33.21 6.64 -22.89
C PRO A 219 33.16 7.19 -21.45
N TYR A 220 31.99 7.67 -21.01
CA TYR A 220 31.77 8.34 -19.72
C TYR A 220 30.88 7.52 -18.77
N ALA A 221 30.14 6.54 -19.28
CA ALA A 221 29.24 5.67 -18.53
C ALA A 221 29.77 4.24 -18.45
N GLY A 222 29.92 3.71 -17.22
CA GLY A 222 30.45 2.36 -16.96
C GLY A 222 29.43 1.22 -16.99
N MET A 223 28.12 1.51 -17.07
CA MET A 223 27.06 0.50 -17.04
C MET A 223 26.03 0.72 -18.16
N PRO A 224 25.52 -0.36 -18.80
CA PRO A 224 24.41 -0.26 -19.74
C PRO A 224 23.13 0.17 -18.99
N VAL A 225 22.53 1.28 -19.42
CA VAL A 225 21.30 1.81 -18.82
C VAL A 225 20.12 1.41 -19.69
N ASN A 226 19.39 0.36 -19.29
CA ASN A 226 18.20 -0.12 -19.99
C ASN A 226 17.02 -0.24 -19.04
N ASP A 227 15.79 -0.06 -19.56
CA ASP A 227 14.59 -0.33 -18.78
C ASP A 227 14.51 -1.83 -18.41
N PRO A 228 14.13 -2.17 -17.16
CA PRO A 228 13.92 -3.55 -16.74
C PRO A 228 12.93 -4.35 -17.60
N LEU A 229 12.02 -3.67 -18.30
CA LEU A 229 11.04 -4.25 -19.24
C LEU A 229 11.29 -3.81 -20.69
N SER A 230 12.55 -3.52 -21.06
CA SER A 230 12.92 -3.13 -22.43
C SER A 230 12.47 -4.11 -23.51
N LYS A 231 12.44 -5.41 -23.20
CA LYS A 231 11.91 -6.45 -24.09
C LYS A 231 10.42 -6.34 -24.37
N ASP A 232 9.67 -5.69 -23.49
CA ASP A 232 8.23 -5.45 -23.60
C ASP A 232 7.91 -4.07 -24.20
N GLY A 233 8.90 -3.38 -24.78
CA GLY A 233 8.73 -2.08 -25.43
C GLY A 233 8.86 -0.86 -24.52
N TRP A 234 9.30 -1.04 -23.27
CA TRP A 234 9.58 0.09 -22.37
C TRP A 234 10.94 0.70 -22.67
N SER A 235 10.98 2.01 -22.92
CA SER A 235 12.23 2.73 -23.15
C SER A 235 12.28 4.03 -22.35
N TYR A 236 13.50 4.50 -22.13
CA TYR A 236 13.74 5.86 -21.71
C TYR A 236 13.71 6.77 -22.93
N GLU A 237 13.32 8.02 -22.72
CA GLU A 237 13.33 9.07 -23.74
C GLU A 237 14.35 10.13 -23.36
N TYR A 238 15.03 10.67 -24.36
CA TYR A 238 15.94 11.80 -24.22
C TYR A 238 15.63 12.83 -25.30
N ASN A 239 15.69 14.11 -24.92
CA ASN A 239 15.59 15.23 -25.86
C ASN A 239 16.59 16.33 -25.48
N SER A 240 17.34 16.82 -26.45
CA SER A 240 18.11 18.06 -26.36
C SER A 240 18.16 18.73 -27.74
N GLU A 241 17.44 19.84 -27.89
CA GLU A 241 17.30 20.54 -29.18
C GLU A 241 18.53 21.43 -29.48
N ASP A 242 19.00 22.17 -28.47
CA ASP A 242 20.05 23.18 -28.64
C ASP A 242 21.40 22.79 -28.00
N GLY A 243 21.47 21.62 -27.34
CA GLY A 243 22.65 21.20 -26.57
C GLY A 243 22.92 22.05 -25.32
N LYS A 244 22.04 22.99 -24.98
CA LYS A 244 22.14 23.82 -23.76
C LYS A 244 21.45 23.20 -22.56
N ASN A 245 20.31 22.57 -22.79
CA ASN A 245 19.51 21.86 -21.78
C ASN A 245 19.18 20.47 -22.32
N TYR A 246 18.85 19.54 -21.42
CA TYR A 246 18.35 18.22 -21.79
C TYR A 246 17.13 17.85 -20.95
N THR A 247 16.32 16.92 -21.45
CA THR A 247 15.24 16.30 -20.70
C THR A 247 15.34 14.78 -20.82
N LEU A 248 15.34 14.09 -19.69
CA LEU A 248 15.24 12.64 -19.59
C LEU A 248 13.85 12.26 -19.12
N SER A 249 13.13 11.43 -19.87
CA SER A 249 11.79 10.99 -19.48
C SER A 249 11.68 9.47 -19.40
N TYR A 250 10.85 9.00 -18.48
CA TYR A 250 10.53 7.59 -18.31
C TYR A 250 9.09 7.44 -17.85
N VAL A 251 8.48 6.31 -18.16
CA VAL A 251 7.12 5.98 -17.74
C VAL A 251 7.21 4.96 -16.60
N LEU A 252 6.42 5.19 -15.55
CA LEU A 252 6.25 4.26 -14.45
C LEU A 252 5.15 3.23 -14.79
N GLU A 253 5.18 2.08 -14.15
CA GLU A 253 4.18 1.02 -14.41
C GLU A 253 2.76 1.32 -13.90
N ASP A 254 2.57 2.44 -13.22
CA ASP A 254 1.27 3.03 -12.89
C ASP A 254 0.74 3.98 -13.99
N GLY A 255 1.51 4.20 -15.06
CA GLY A 255 1.19 5.11 -16.16
C GLY A 255 1.67 6.55 -15.93
N GLY A 256 2.30 6.85 -14.79
CA GLY A 256 2.89 8.16 -14.53
C GLY A 256 4.15 8.38 -15.37
N LYS A 257 4.08 9.27 -16.36
CA LYS A 257 5.27 9.78 -17.04
C LYS A 257 6.00 10.76 -16.12
N LYS A 258 7.31 10.60 -15.98
CA LYS A 258 8.19 11.47 -15.21
C LYS A 258 9.29 11.98 -16.11
N SER A 259 9.62 13.26 -15.96
CA SER A 259 10.67 13.93 -16.70
C SER A 259 11.64 14.62 -15.75
N ILE A 260 12.92 14.62 -16.09
CA ILE A 260 14.01 15.26 -15.35
C ILE A 260 14.74 16.17 -16.31
N ASP A 261 14.88 17.44 -15.97
CA ASP A 261 15.64 18.40 -16.77
C ASP A 261 17.10 18.53 -16.29
N SER A 262 17.88 19.34 -17.01
CA SER A 262 19.30 19.61 -16.72
C SER A 262 19.54 20.25 -15.35
N ASN A 263 18.53 20.88 -14.74
CA ASN A 263 18.65 21.44 -13.39
C ASN A 263 18.43 20.37 -12.31
N GLY A 264 17.98 19.17 -12.70
CA GLY A 264 17.62 18.09 -11.79
C GLY A 264 16.22 18.24 -11.18
N GLU A 265 15.39 19.14 -11.72
CA GLU A 265 14.01 19.26 -11.31
C GLU A 265 13.18 18.13 -11.94
N ILE A 266 12.35 17.48 -11.12
CA ILE A 266 11.43 16.43 -11.57
C ILE A 266 10.11 17.09 -11.95
N LYS A 267 9.72 16.95 -13.22
CA LYS A 267 8.43 17.40 -13.78
C LYS A 267 7.51 16.20 -14.04
#